data_AF-A0A429FZR0-F1
#
_entry.id   AF-A0A429FZR0-F1
#
_cell.length_a   1.000
_cell.length_b   1.000
_cell.length_c   1.000
_cell.angle_alpha   90.00
_cell.angle_beta   90.00
_cell.angle_gamma   90.00
#
_symmetry.space_group_name_H-M   'P 1'
#
loop_
_entity.id
_entity.type
_entity.pdbx_description
1 polymer ?
#
loop_
_entity_poly.entity_id
_entity_poly.type
_entity_poly.pdbx_seq_one_letter_code
_entity_poly.pdbx_strand_id
1 'polypeptide(L)'
;MRAALALILILLPLSLSLACPPNAGYVGAIYKQGSDLNSLMEFLKASGIASSMEVGSFNFSPYSNFSYPSIYISIGSYEEGGSVKAYVFPGSSYTLLMVETDTNLSEAPLVYAESLLSGYLNPELIVNVSSSPNNWVPPVPLAEWSKLEKGEELKISVYKCGFIYSKLRRPQIEKVGVIANDIDYSLSFDMIRDAFERRGVGVDYLGSGARALIAAQKYRAVIILGGPKAPIVGRGVIPIMGEERKELGERGWVIVTRPWGTGIAVVIAGADRYLTREAVKKFLSSELFDQVVKVVKEGREVKRVSERKGLVELVSSSGRCGYQEGPSLSVNVRGSYAYANYSLGHANPCAKFVLRGYKMEGNRITIELSTEEAAEICVQCIGVIYANFVIGPLPPGSYELCIGGLCVPFRV
;
A
#
# COMPACT_ATOMS: atom_id res chain seq x y z
N MET A 1 -36.15 25.99 -38.98
CA MET A 1 -35.03 25.86 -38.02
C MET A 1 -35.33 25.03 -36.77
N ARG A 2 -36.55 24.99 -36.23
CA ARG A 2 -36.86 24.19 -35.02
C ARG A 2 -36.85 22.66 -35.24
N ALA A 3 -37.19 22.18 -36.44
CA ALA A 3 -37.18 20.75 -36.77
C ALA A 3 -35.76 20.17 -36.94
N ALA A 4 -34.79 20.98 -37.39
CA ALA A 4 -33.40 20.55 -37.55
C ALA A 4 -32.68 20.41 -36.20
N LEU A 5 -33.01 21.28 -35.22
CA LEU A 5 -32.46 21.17 -33.86
C LEU A 5 -32.98 19.91 -33.13
N ALA A 6 -34.25 19.56 -33.34
CA ALA A 6 -34.84 18.35 -32.79
C ALA A 6 -34.21 17.07 -33.39
N LEU A 7 -33.89 17.07 -34.69
CA LEU A 7 -33.22 15.92 -35.32
C LEU A 7 -31.76 15.76 -34.87
N ILE A 8 -31.04 16.86 -34.60
CA ILE A 8 -29.68 16.83 -34.03
C ILE A 8 -29.69 16.34 -32.58
N LEU A 9 -30.75 16.62 -31.82
CA LEU A 9 -30.96 16.07 -30.47
C LEU A 9 -31.33 14.58 -30.47
N ILE A 10 -31.94 14.06 -31.54
CA ILE A 10 -32.25 12.64 -31.73
C ILE A 10 -31.05 11.86 -32.30
N LEU A 11 -30.14 12.55 -33.00
CA LEU A 11 -28.88 12.00 -33.54
C LEU A 11 -27.67 12.22 -32.62
N LEU A 12 -27.85 12.86 -31.46
CA LEU A 12 -26.86 12.76 -30.38
C LEU A 12 -26.70 11.27 -30.09
N PRO A 13 -25.47 10.74 -30.17
CA PRO A 13 -25.29 9.32 -29.97
C PRO A 13 -25.77 9.01 -28.56
N LEU A 14 -26.73 8.09 -28.44
CA LEU A 14 -27.14 7.41 -27.21
C LEU A 14 -25.97 6.69 -26.49
N SER A 15 -24.73 6.98 -26.87
CA SER A 15 -23.49 6.53 -26.26
C SER A 15 -22.91 7.52 -25.24
N LEU A 16 -23.71 8.42 -24.66
CA LEU A 16 -23.41 8.95 -23.31
C LEU A 16 -23.78 7.89 -22.27
N SER A 17 -23.20 6.70 -22.44
CA SER A 17 -23.18 5.70 -21.39
C SER A 17 -22.29 6.23 -20.28
N LEU A 18 -22.92 6.66 -19.18
CA LEU A 18 -22.25 6.92 -17.92
C LEU A 18 -21.42 5.68 -17.56
N ALA A 19 -20.10 5.73 -17.78
CA ALA A 19 -19.20 4.73 -17.26
C ALA A 19 -19.22 4.84 -15.73
N CYS A 20 -19.43 3.73 -15.03
CA CYS A 20 -19.28 3.71 -13.59
C CYS A 20 -17.80 3.94 -13.25
N PRO A 21 -17.46 4.77 -12.25
CA PRO A 21 -16.09 4.89 -11.79
C PRO A 21 -15.56 3.53 -11.32
N PRO A 22 -14.24 3.26 -11.45
CA PRO A 22 -13.66 2.06 -10.88
C PRO A 22 -13.93 2.03 -9.38
N ASN A 23 -14.27 0.85 -8.89
CA ASN A 23 -14.65 0.64 -7.51
C ASN A 23 -13.65 -0.24 -6.76
N ALA A 24 -12.70 -0.87 -7.46
CA ALA A 24 -11.58 -1.59 -6.87
C ALA A 24 -10.40 -1.58 -7.84
N GLY A 25 -9.34 -2.32 -7.51
CA GLY A 25 -8.19 -2.47 -8.38
C GLY A 25 -7.48 -3.81 -8.24
N TYR A 26 -6.42 -3.95 -9.01
CA TYR A 26 -5.47 -5.04 -8.94
C TYR A 26 -4.06 -4.48 -8.75
N VAL A 27 -3.27 -5.13 -7.92
CA VAL A 27 -1.83 -4.89 -7.77
C VAL A 27 -1.12 -6.22 -7.98
N GLY A 28 0.03 -6.24 -8.63
CA GLY A 28 0.74 -7.50 -8.83
C GLY A 28 2.25 -7.34 -8.90
N ALA A 29 2.92 -8.43 -8.55
CA ALA A 29 4.37 -8.60 -8.62
C ALA A 29 4.71 -9.77 -9.53
N ILE A 30 5.66 -9.54 -10.45
CA ILE A 30 6.18 -10.54 -11.38
C ILE A 30 7.52 -11.04 -10.86
N TYR A 31 7.61 -12.34 -10.67
CA TYR A 31 8.78 -13.05 -10.18
C TYR A 31 9.51 -13.68 -11.36
N LYS A 32 10.81 -13.46 -11.47
CA LYS A 32 11.69 -14.22 -12.40
C LYS A 32 11.98 -15.61 -11.82
N GLN A 33 10.91 -16.39 -11.70
CA GLN A 33 10.87 -17.72 -11.15
C GLN A 33 9.74 -18.46 -11.84
N GLY A 34 10.03 -19.63 -12.41
CA GLY A 34 8.99 -20.54 -12.91
C GLY A 34 8.20 -21.16 -11.78
N SER A 35 6.92 -21.43 -12.01
CA SER A 35 6.06 -22.17 -11.10
C SER A 35 5.14 -23.10 -11.87
N ASP A 36 4.87 -24.27 -11.28
CA ASP A 36 3.88 -25.20 -11.78
C ASP A 36 2.75 -25.39 -10.76
N LEU A 37 1.60 -25.85 -11.26
CA LEU A 37 0.39 -26.04 -10.47
C LEU A 37 0.59 -27.08 -9.35
N ASN A 38 1.30 -28.18 -9.62
CA ASN A 38 1.44 -29.28 -8.67
C ASN A 38 2.28 -28.85 -7.46
N SER A 39 3.44 -28.22 -7.72
CA SER A 39 4.33 -27.73 -6.66
C SER A 39 3.65 -26.68 -5.78
N LEU A 40 2.88 -25.76 -6.38
CA LEU A 40 2.12 -24.77 -5.63
C LEU A 40 1.00 -25.42 -4.80
N MET A 41 0.28 -26.39 -5.36
CA MET A 41 -0.75 -27.13 -4.62
C MET A 41 -0.17 -27.89 -3.42
N GLU A 42 0.97 -28.55 -3.59
CA GLU A 42 1.67 -29.23 -2.50
C GLU A 42 2.08 -28.24 -1.40
N PHE A 43 2.65 -27.09 -1.79
CA PHE A 43 3.01 -26.03 -0.85
C PHE A 43 1.79 -25.52 -0.07
N LEU A 44 0.68 -25.21 -0.74
CA LEU A 44 -0.53 -24.68 -0.10
C LEU A 44 -1.16 -25.71 0.85
N LYS A 45 -1.13 -27.00 0.47
CA LYS A 45 -1.60 -28.11 1.32
C LYS A 45 -0.73 -28.28 2.55
N ALA A 46 0.59 -28.33 2.38
CA ALA A 46 1.55 -28.45 3.48
C ALA A 46 1.46 -27.26 4.46
N SER A 47 1.23 -26.06 3.91
CA SER A 47 1.11 -24.82 4.68
C SER A 47 -0.25 -24.66 5.38
N GLY A 48 -1.24 -25.50 5.06
CA GLY A 48 -2.60 -25.40 5.59
C GLY A 48 -3.43 -24.24 4.99
N ILE A 49 -3.03 -23.71 3.84
CA ILE A 49 -3.71 -22.63 3.10
C ILE A 49 -4.77 -23.21 2.13
N ALA A 50 -4.67 -24.51 1.81
CA ALA A 50 -5.47 -25.18 0.78
C ALA A 50 -7.01 -25.08 0.95
N SER A 51 -7.52 -24.79 2.16
CA SER A 51 -8.97 -24.61 2.39
C SER A 51 -9.55 -23.38 1.70
N SER A 52 -8.70 -22.46 1.24
CA SER A 52 -9.10 -21.18 0.62
C SER A 52 -8.81 -21.14 -0.89
N MET A 53 -8.52 -22.31 -1.50
CA MET A 53 -8.05 -22.44 -2.87
C MET A 53 -9.17 -22.92 -3.80
N GLU A 54 -9.30 -22.27 -4.95
CA GLU A 54 -10.03 -22.80 -6.10
C GLU A 54 -9.15 -22.71 -7.35
N VAL A 55 -9.20 -23.76 -8.17
CA VAL A 55 -8.54 -23.82 -9.48
C VAL A 55 -9.58 -23.51 -10.54
N GLY A 56 -9.31 -22.52 -11.37
CA GLY A 56 -10.24 -22.15 -12.43
C GLY A 56 -9.61 -21.17 -13.41
N SER A 57 -10.47 -20.45 -14.11
CA SER A 57 -10.05 -19.34 -14.96
C SER A 57 -10.39 -18.03 -14.27
N PHE A 58 -9.43 -17.10 -14.22
CA PHE A 58 -9.71 -15.73 -13.86
C PHE A 58 -10.55 -15.09 -14.97
N ASN A 59 -11.82 -14.85 -14.69
CA ASN A 59 -12.73 -14.14 -15.59
C ASN A 59 -12.69 -12.65 -15.24
N PHE A 60 -11.99 -11.89 -16.07
CA PHE A 60 -11.70 -10.46 -15.86
C PHE A 60 -12.94 -9.57 -15.76
N SER A 61 -14.02 -10.02 -16.39
CA SER A 61 -15.31 -9.35 -16.43
C SER A 61 -16.35 -10.34 -16.92
N PRO A 62 -17.60 -10.31 -16.42
CA PRO A 62 -18.71 -11.06 -17.04
C PRO A 62 -18.97 -10.64 -18.49
N TYR A 63 -18.40 -9.50 -18.92
CA TYR A 63 -18.52 -8.95 -20.27
C TYR A 63 -17.29 -9.24 -21.15
N SER A 64 -16.36 -10.07 -20.68
CA SER A 64 -15.17 -10.47 -21.44
C SER A 64 -15.08 -11.98 -21.52
N ASN A 65 -14.83 -12.50 -22.73
CA ASN A 65 -14.50 -13.91 -22.95
C ASN A 65 -13.01 -14.21 -22.68
N PHE A 66 -12.25 -13.21 -22.25
CA PHE A 66 -10.87 -13.38 -21.86
C PHE A 66 -10.84 -14.15 -20.54
N SER A 67 -10.06 -15.22 -20.47
CA SER A 67 -9.89 -15.98 -19.22
C SER A 67 -8.49 -16.56 -19.18
N TYR A 68 -7.85 -16.52 -18.02
CA TYR A 68 -6.52 -17.09 -17.81
C TYR A 68 -6.57 -18.13 -16.72
N PRO A 69 -5.95 -19.31 -16.91
CA PRO A 69 -5.78 -20.28 -15.84
C PRO A 69 -5.08 -19.61 -14.67
N SER A 70 -5.69 -19.66 -13.50
CA SER A 70 -5.10 -19.12 -12.28
C SER A 70 -5.52 -19.95 -11.07
N ILE A 71 -4.70 -19.84 -10.05
CA ILE A 71 -5.00 -20.35 -8.72
C ILE A 71 -5.34 -19.13 -7.89
N TYR A 72 -6.44 -19.15 -7.15
CA TYR A 72 -6.73 -18.06 -6.25
C TYR A 72 -6.85 -18.49 -4.80
N ILE A 73 -6.41 -17.60 -3.92
CA ILE A 73 -6.36 -17.77 -2.47
C ILE A 73 -7.15 -16.61 -1.85
N SER A 74 -8.11 -16.92 -0.98
CA SER A 74 -8.75 -15.88 -0.18
C SER A 74 -7.79 -15.35 0.89
N ILE A 75 -7.53 -14.05 0.85
CA ILE A 75 -6.60 -13.34 1.75
C ILE A 75 -7.30 -12.30 2.64
N GLY A 76 -8.63 -12.21 2.56
CA GLY A 76 -9.42 -11.26 3.32
C GLY A 76 -10.86 -11.18 2.79
N SER A 77 -11.55 -10.10 3.17
CA SER A 77 -12.93 -9.84 2.76
C SER A 77 -13.18 -8.37 2.50
N TYR A 78 -14.15 -8.08 1.64
CA TYR A 78 -14.73 -6.75 1.44
C TYR A 78 -15.82 -6.46 2.49
N GLU A 79 -16.09 -5.18 2.76
CA GLU A 79 -17.17 -4.76 3.68
C GLU A 79 -18.54 -5.23 3.18
N GLU A 80 -18.72 -5.27 1.86
CA GLU A 80 -19.97 -5.60 1.18
C GLU A 80 -20.23 -7.12 1.08
N GLY A 81 -19.33 -7.98 1.60
CA GLY A 81 -19.58 -9.42 1.74
C GLY A 81 -18.90 -10.36 0.73
N GLY A 82 -17.89 -9.89 -0.02
CA GLY A 82 -17.05 -10.73 -0.90
C GLY A 82 -15.69 -11.10 -0.30
N SER A 83 -15.02 -12.12 -0.85
CA SER A 83 -13.63 -12.44 -0.50
C SER A 83 -12.65 -11.57 -1.29
N VAL A 84 -11.60 -11.07 -0.65
CA VAL A 84 -10.43 -10.49 -1.35
C VAL A 84 -9.53 -11.64 -1.78
N LYS A 85 -9.17 -11.67 -3.06
CA LYS A 85 -8.43 -12.79 -3.66
C LYS A 85 -7.02 -12.41 -4.08
N ALA A 86 -6.09 -13.34 -3.86
CA ALA A 86 -4.76 -13.35 -4.43
C ALA A 86 -4.68 -14.44 -5.50
N TYR A 87 -4.35 -14.06 -6.71
CA TYR A 87 -4.21 -14.90 -7.89
C TYR A 87 -2.75 -15.19 -8.18
N VAL A 88 -2.41 -16.47 -8.39
CA VAL A 88 -1.12 -16.90 -8.92
C VAL A 88 -1.32 -17.38 -10.35
N PHE A 89 -0.59 -16.76 -11.28
CA PHE A 89 -0.53 -17.16 -12.68
C PHE A 89 0.82 -17.85 -12.92
N PRO A 90 0.82 -19.19 -13.05
CA PRO A 90 2.05 -19.94 -13.25
C PRO A 90 2.59 -19.73 -14.66
N GLY A 91 3.93 -19.71 -14.75
CA GLY A 91 4.67 -19.66 -16.00
C GLY A 91 5.98 -20.44 -15.89
N SER A 92 6.58 -20.73 -17.02
CA SER A 92 7.84 -21.48 -17.13
C SER A 92 9.04 -20.67 -16.65
N SER A 93 9.07 -19.37 -16.93
CA SER A 93 10.19 -18.48 -16.60
C SER A 93 9.80 -17.41 -15.59
N TYR A 94 8.55 -16.96 -15.66
CA TYR A 94 8.00 -15.92 -14.80
C TYR A 94 6.68 -16.35 -14.18
N THR A 95 6.49 -15.98 -12.91
CA THR A 95 5.24 -16.18 -12.17
C THR A 95 4.67 -14.84 -11.78
N LEU A 96 3.37 -14.64 -11.97
CA LEU A 96 2.68 -13.44 -11.48
C LEU A 96 1.87 -13.78 -10.22
N LEU A 97 2.11 -12.99 -9.16
CA LEU A 97 1.19 -12.88 -8.04
C LEU A 97 0.42 -11.57 -8.18
N MET A 98 -0.89 -11.64 -8.34
CA MET A 98 -1.78 -10.48 -8.47
C MET A 98 -2.84 -10.53 -7.38
N VAL A 99 -3.13 -9.43 -6.73
CA VAL A 99 -4.12 -9.34 -5.66
C VAL A 99 -5.19 -8.31 -5.99
N GLU A 100 -6.39 -8.54 -5.50
CA GLU A 100 -7.43 -7.54 -5.46
C GLU A 100 -7.14 -6.49 -4.37
N THR A 101 -7.52 -5.23 -4.64
CA THR A 101 -7.32 -4.11 -3.72
C THR A 101 -8.44 -3.07 -3.86
N ASP A 102 -8.36 -1.98 -3.09
CA ASP A 102 -9.31 -0.87 -3.13
C ASP A 102 -9.04 0.11 -4.31
N THR A 103 -9.84 1.17 -4.39
CA THR A 103 -9.69 2.22 -5.40
C THR A 103 -8.39 3.02 -5.30
N ASN A 104 -7.69 2.96 -4.16
CA ASN A 104 -6.41 3.65 -3.97
C ASN A 104 -5.23 2.82 -4.49
N LEU A 105 -5.48 1.62 -5.01
CA LEU A 105 -4.47 0.70 -5.48
C LEU A 105 -3.44 0.36 -4.39
N SER A 106 -3.91 0.21 -3.14
CA SER A 106 -3.04 -0.09 -2.01
C SER A 106 -2.23 -1.37 -2.24
N GLU A 107 -0.91 -1.30 -2.04
CA GLU A 107 -0.01 -2.47 -2.10
C GLU A 107 -0.13 -3.38 -0.87
N ALA A 108 -0.83 -2.96 0.19
CA ALA A 108 -0.88 -3.70 1.45
C ALA A 108 -1.38 -5.16 1.31
N PRO A 109 -2.44 -5.45 0.52
CA PRO A 109 -2.85 -6.82 0.24
C PRO A 109 -1.78 -7.63 -0.50
N LEU A 110 -0.97 -6.98 -1.36
CA LEU A 110 0.09 -7.64 -2.11
C LEU A 110 1.19 -8.05 -1.14
N VAL A 111 1.68 -7.12 -0.32
CA VAL A 111 2.72 -7.41 0.69
C VAL A 111 2.28 -8.56 1.62
N TYR A 112 0.99 -8.64 1.98
CA TYR A 112 0.45 -9.76 2.75
C TYR A 112 0.48 -11.09 1.99
N ALA A 113 0.00 -11.10 0.73
CA ALA A 113 0.05 -12.30 -0.10
C ALA A 113 1.48 -12.78 -0.36
N GLU A 114 2.42 -11.86 -0.57
CA GLU A 114 3.85 -12.16 -0.71
C GLU A 114 4.42 -12.76 0.57
N SER A 115 4.03 -12.23 1.74
CA SER A 115 4.45 -12.77 3.03
C SER A 115 3.97 -14.21 3.21
N LEU A 116 2.70 -14.46 2.87
CA LEU A 116 2.06 -15.77 2.94
C LEU A 116 2.70 -16.80 1.99
N LEU A 117 3.06 -16.36 0.77
CA LEU A 117 3.63 -17.21 -0.28
C LEU A 117 5.16 -17.22 -0.31
N SER A 118 5.83 -16.53 0.60
CA SER A 118 7.30 -16.40 0.66
C SER A 118 8.07 -17.72 0.81
N GLY A 119 7.39 -18.78 1.26
CA GLY A 119 7.94 -20.13 1.29
C GLY A 119 8.05 -20.77 -0.11
N TYR A 120 7.28 -20.27 -1.08
CA TYR A 120 7.18 -20.76 -2.44
C TYR A 120 7.73 -19.76 -3.47
N LEU A 121 7.26 -18.52 -3.43
CA LEU A 121 7.73 -17.42 -4.28
C LEU A 121 8.83 -16.66 -3.55
N ASN A 122 9.99 -16.49 -4.18
CA ASN A 122 11.08 -15.74 -3.56
C ASN A 122 10.91 -14.22 -3.82
N PRO A 123 10.64 -13.38 -2.81
CA PRO A 123 10.46 -11.93 -2.99
C PRO A 123 11.68 -11.22 -3.57
N GLU A 124 12.87 -11.81 -3.48
CA GLU A 124 14.09 -11.22 -4.06
C GLU A 124 14.19 -11.39 -5.58
N LEU A 125 13.30 -12.20 -6.18
CA LEU A 125 13.24 -12.42 -7.63
C LEU A 125 12.17 -11.55 -8.32
N ILE A 126 11.59 -10.58 -7.62
CA ILE A 126 10.62 -9.65 -8.21
C ILE A 126 11.34 -8.75 -9.22
N VAL A 127 10.81 -8.71 -10.45
CA VAL A 127 11.34 -7.89 -11.56
C VAL A 127 10.41 -6.75 -11.98
N ASN A 128 9.14 -6.81 -11.61
CA ASN A 128 8.17 -5.78 -11.91
C ASN A 128 7.06 -5.78 -10.85
N VAL A 129 6.63 -4.58 -10.44
CA VAL A 129 5.41 -4.37 -9.66
C VAL A 129 4.57 -3.36 -10.42
N SER A 130 3.29 -3.66 -10.61
CA SER A 130 2.37 -2.79 -11.31
C SER A 130 0.96 -2.90 -10.73
N SER A 131 0.10 -1.97 -11.13
CA SER A 131 -1.27 -1.88 -10.65
C SER A 131 -2.20 -1.36 -11.72
N SER A 132 -3.47 -1.73 -11.65
CA SER A 132 -4.50 -1.15 -12.51
C SER A 132 -5.87 -1.14 -11.84
N PRO A 133 -6.74 -0.17 -12.17
CA PRO A 133 -8.15 -0.23 -11.82
C PRO A 133 -8.82 -1.53 -12.30
N ASN A 134 -9.87 -1.96 -11.60
CA ASN A 134 -10.52 -3.24 -11.88
C ASN A 134 -11.36 -3.26 -13.18
N ASN A 135 -11.58 -2.10 -13.80
CA ASN A 135 -12.28 -1.97 -15.07
C ASN A 135 -11.33 -2.05 -16.29
N TRP A 136 -10.03 -2.25 -16.07
CA TRP A 136 -9.04 -2.49 -17.13
C TRP A 136 -8.91 -4.00 -17.36
N VAL A 137 -9.12 -4.41 -18.60
CA VAL A 137 -9.16 -5.84 -18.98
C VAL A 137 -8.25 -6.08 -20.19
N PRO A 138 -7.23 -6.95 -20.08
CA PRO A 138 -6.74 -7.51 -18.81
C PRO A 138 -6.13 -6.43 -17.89
N PRO A 139 -6.01 -6.70 -16.58
CA PRO A 139 -5.23 -5.90 -15.65
C PRO A 139 -3.79 -5.73 -16.12
N VAL A 140 -3.20 -4.56 -15.84
CA VAL A 140 -1.82 -4.24 -16.23
C VAL A 140 -0.81 -5.30 -15.75
N PRO A 141 -0.87 -5.79 -14.48
CA PRO A 141 0.07 -6.83 -14.03
C PRO A 141 0.05 -8.09 -14.89
N LEU A 142 -1.11 -8.49 -15.40
CA LEU A 142 -1.23 -9.65 -16.28
C LEU A 142 -0.70 -9.35 -17.68
N ALA A 143 -0.98 -8.16 -18.23
CA ALA A 143 -0.45 -7.76 -19.53
C ALA A 143 1.09 -7.76 -19.53
N GLU A 144 1.71 -7.19 -18.49
CA GLU A 144 3.16 -7.18 -18.31
C GLU A 144 3.73 -8.59 -18.15
N TRP A 145 3.07 -9.45 -17.35
CA TRP A 145 3.48 -10.85 -17.22
C TRP A 145 3.38 -11.61 -18.54
N SER A 146 2.29 -11.44 -19.29
CA SER A 146 2.10 -12.10 -20.58
C SER A 146 3.15 -11.69 -21.60
N LYS A 147 3.56 -10.42 -21.57
CA LYS A 147 4.67 -9.93 -22.39
C LYS A 147 6.00 -10.59 -22.01
N LEU A 148 6.29 -10.74 -20.71
CA LEU A 148 7.53 -11.36 -20.24
C LEU A 148 7.58 -12.87 -20.42
N GLU A 149 6.49 -13.57 -20.11
CA GLU A 149 6.42 -15.04 -20.15
C GLU A 149 6.17 -15.58 -21.55
N LYS A 150 5.30 -14.93 -22.34
CA LYS A 150 4.86 -15.43 -23.65
C LYS A 150 5.32 -14.60 -24.83
N GLY A 151 5.86 -13.39 -24.61
CA GLY A 151 6.14 -12.44 -25.68
C GLY A 151 4.88 -11.83 -26.30
N GLU A 152 3.71 -12.00 -25.66
CA GLU A 152 2.42 -11.55 -26.18
C GLU A 152 2.05 -10.17 -25.64
N GLU A 153 1.85 -9.19 -26.52
CA GLU A 153 1.34 -7.87 -26.12
C GLU A 153 -0.19 -7.89 -26.07
N LEU A 154 -0.74 -7.91 -24.86
CA LEU A 154 -2.18 -7.91 -24.64
C LEU A 154 -2.74 -6.48 -24.73
N LYS A 155 -3.72 -6.28 -25.61
CA LYS A 155 -4.43 -4.99 -25.71
C LYS A 155 -5.35 -4.79 -24.51
N ILE A 156 -5.05 -3.77 -23.70
CA ILE A 156 -5.89 -3.37 -22.56
C ILE A 156 -7.11 -2.60 -23.07
N SER A 157 -8.29 -3.03 -22.63
CA SER A 157 -9.58 -2.38 -22.89
C SER A 157 -10.21 -1.91 -21.58
N VAL A 158 -10.83 -0.74 -21.59
CA VAL A 158 -11.51 -0.17 -20.42
C VAL A 158 -13.02 -0.45 -20.53
N TYR A 159 -13.56 -1.19 -19.55
CA TYR A 159 -14.97 -1.53 -19.49
C TYR A 159 -15.75 -0.55 -18.61
N LYS A 160 -17.06 -0.38 -18.90
CA LYS A 160 -17.91 0.64 -18.27
C LYS A 160 -18.36 0.29 -16.85
N CYS A 161 -18.35 -0.99 -16.47
CA CYS A 161 -18.81 -1.45 -15.14
C CYS A 161 -17.86 -2.55 -14.61
N GLY A 162 -17.25 -2.30 -13.45
CA GLY A 162 -16.47 -3.28 -12.68
C GLY A 162 -17.31 -4.01 -11.60
N PHE A 163 -16.67 -4.87 -10.80
CA PHE A 163 -17.29 -5.65 -9.72
C PHE A 163 -17.91 -4.79 -8.62
N ILE A 164 -18.95 -5.23 -7.91
CA ILE A 164 -19.71 -4.41 -6.93
C ILE A 164 -18.90 -4.02 -5.68
N TYR A 165 -17.83 -4.74 -5.36
CA TYR A 165 -17.09 -4.60 -4.09
C TYR A 165 -16.04 -3.51 -4.15
N SER A 166 -15.96 -2.67 -3.11
CA SER A 166 -15.15 -1.46 -3.17
C SER A 166 -14.27 -1.17 -1.97
N LYS A 167 -14.65 -1.65 -0.78
CA LYS A 167 -13.94 -1.33 0.46
C LYS A 167 -13.40 -2.58 1.13
N LEU A 168 -12.09 -2.60 1.31
CA LEU A 168 -11.43 -3.67 2.06
C LEU A 168 -11.91 -3.63 3.51
N ARG A 169 -12.39 -4.78 4.02
CA ARG A 169 -12.87 -4.87 5.38
C ARG A 169 -11.71 -4.72 6.35
N ARG A 170 -11.79 -3.70 7.20
CA ARG A 170 -10.81 -3.50 8.26
C ARG A 170 -10.93 -4.59 9.33
N PRO A 171 -9.81 -5.04 9.93
CA PRO A 171 -9.84 -6.00 11.01
C PRO A 171 -10.56 -5.43 12.24
N GLN A 172 -11.32 -6.29 12.93
CA GLN A 172 -12.19 -5.87 14.04
C GLN A 172 -11.63 -6.24 15.41
N ILE A 173 -10.61 -7.11 15.48
CA ILE A 173 -10.04 -7.54 16.76
C ILE A 173 -9.19 -6.40 17.34
N GLU A 174 -9.58 -5.91 18.52
CA GLU A 174 -8.89 -4.86 19.29
C GLU A 174 -7.79 -5.44 20.20
N LYS A 175 -7.06 -6.41 19.64
CA LYS A 175 -5.88 -7.03 20.25
C LYS A 175 -4.72 -6.94 19.27
N VAL A 176 -3.52 -7.19 19.77
CA VAL A 176 -2.32 -7.37 18.95
C VAL A 176 -2.05 -8.86 18.79
N GLY A 177 -1.86 -9.31 17.55
CA GLY A 177 -1.34 -10.64 17.26
C GLY A 177 0.18 -10.62 17.26
N VAL A 178 0.83 -11.60 17.89
CA VAL A 178 2.29 -11.74 17.87
C VAL A 178 2.69 -13.03 17.16
N ILE A 179 3.48 -12.91 16.11
CA ILE A 179 4.12 -14.02 15.40
C ILE A 179 5.57 -14.09 15.83
N ALA A 180 6.00 -15.26 16.32
CA ALA A 180 7.37 -15.51 16.72
C ALA A 180 7.67 -17.00 16.69
N ASN A 181 8.92 -17.37 16.40
CA ASN A 181 9.40 -18.73 16.68
C ASN A 181 9.53 -18.94 18.21
N ASP A 182 9.75 -20.18 18.63
CA ASP A 182 9.81 -20.55 20.06
C ASP A 182 10.89 -19.80 20.84
N ILE A 183 12.02 -19.49 20.18
CA ILE A 183 13.16 -18.82 20.80
C ILE A 183 12.81 -17.35 21.07
N ASP A 184 12.38 -16.61 20.05
CA ASP A 184 12.04 -15.19 20.18
C ASP A 184 10.81 -14.99 21.08
N TYR A 185 9.86 -15.94 21.04
CA TYR A 185 8.76 -16.02 21.98
C TYR A 185 9.27 -16.07 23.43
N SER A 186 10.12 -17.04 23.76
CA SER A 186 10.63 -17.24 25.12
C SER A 186 11.40 -16.03 25.69
N LEU A 187 12.03 -15.23 24.81
CA LEU A 187 12.89 -14.12 25.21
C LEU A 187 12.16 -12.77 25.29
N SER A 188 11.10 -12.58 24.49
CA SER A 188 10.55 -11.24 24.23
C SER A 188 9.02 -11.14 24.32
N PHE A 189 8.28 -12.25 24.23
CA PHE A 189 6.81 -12.20 24.17
C PHE A 189 6.20 -11.58 25.43
N ASP A 190 6.64 -11.99 26.62
CA ASP A 190 6.09 -11.49 27.88
C ASP A 190 6.28 -9.98 28.03
N MET A 191 7.43 -9.44 27.60
CA MET A 191 7.67 -7.99 27.62
C MET A 191 6.66 -7.23 26.74
N ILE A 192 6.33 -7.78 25.57
CA ILE A 192 5.34 -7.21 24.66
C ILE A 192 3.95 -7.30 25.27
N ARG A 193 3.56 -8.49 25.73
CA ARG A 193 2.26 -8.72 26.38
C ARG A 193 2.05 -7.73 27.53
N ASP A 194 2.97 -7.71 28.48
CA ASP A 194 2.85 -6.89 29.68
C ASP A 194 2.85 -5.37 29.37
N ALA A 195 3.52 -4.94 28.30
CA ALA A 195 3.50 -3.55 27.86
C ALA A 195 2.15 -3.14 27.23
N PHE A 196 1.60 -3.96 26.34
CA PHE A 196 0.29 -3.70 25.72
C PHE A 196 -0.85 -3.83 26.73
N GLU A 197 -0.82 -4.84 27.59
CA GLU A 197 -1.86 -5.06 28.60
C GLU A 197 -1.91 -3.93 29.64
N ARG A 198 -0.75 -3.35 30.02
CA ARG A 198 -0.71 -2.11 30.82
C ARG A 198 -1.37 -0.92 30.14
N ARG A 199 -1.46 -0.93 28.81
CA ARG A 199 -2.21 0.06 28.03
C ARG A 199 -3.64 -0.39 27.72
N GLY A 200 -4.12 -1.50 28.29
CA GLY A 200 -5.46 -2.03 28.10
C GLY A 200 -5.69 -2.62 26.71
N VAL A 201 -4.65 -3.18 26.08
CA VAL A 201 -4.73 -3.90 24.81
C VAL A 201 -4.33 -5.36 25.04
N GLY A 202 -5.21 -6.30 24.70
CA GLY A 202 -4.89 -7.73 24.81
C GLY A 202 -3.87 -8.17 23.75
N VAL A 203 -3.10 -9.21 24.04
CA VAL A 203 -2.09 -9.75 23.13
C VAL A 203 -2.27 -11.26 22.98
N ASP A 204 -2.39 -11.73 21.74
CA ASP A 204 -2.51 -13.15 21.43
C ASP A 204 -1.22 -13.64 20.73
N TYR A 205 -0.66 -14.76 21.19
CA TYR A 205 0.42 -15.44 20.47
C TYR A 205 -0.16 -16.30 19.34
N LEU A 206 0.29 -16.07 18.11
CA LEU A 206 -0.23 -16.72 16.90
C LEU A 206 0.64 -17.90 16.42
N GLY A 207 1.78 -18.15 17.06
CA GLY A 207 2.74 -19.15 16.60
C GLY A 207 3.73 -18.60 15.58
N SER A 208 4.18 -19.49 14.68
CA SER A 208 5.06 -19.17 13.55
C SER A 208 4.59 -19.82 12.25
N GLY A 209 5.12 -19.34 11.11
CA GLY A 209 4.86 -19.91 9.78
C GLY A 209 3.54 -19.48 9.15
N ALA A 210 3.15 -20.16 8.06
CA ALA A 210 2.02 -19.77 7.22
C ALA A 210 0.67 -19.71 7.97
N ARG A 211 0.42 -20.66 8.88
CA ARG A 211 -0.81 -20.66 9.68
C ARG A 211 -0.91 -19.44 10.60
N ALA A 212 0.22 -19.00 11.17
CA ALA A 212 0.27 -17.80 11.99
C ALA A 212 -0.04 -16.55 11.14
N LEU A 213 0.52 -16.47 9.93
CA LEU A 213 0.23 -15.38 8.98
C LEU A 213 -1.26 -15.35 8.59
N ILE A 214 -1.90 -16.50 8.35
CA ILE A 214 -3.35 -16.59 8.07
C ILE A 214 -4.17 -16.11 9.27
N ALA A 215 -3.81 -16.50 10.49
CA ALA A 215 -4.53 -16.06 11.69
C ALA A 215 -4.39 -14.54 11.90
N ALA A 216 -3.25 -13.98 11.52
CA ALA A 216 -2.90 -12.59 11.72
C ALA A 216 -3.77 -11.61 10.93
N GLN A 217 -4.40 -12.03 9.82
CA GLN A 217 -5.30 -11.19 9.01
C GLN A 217 -6.49 -10.59 9.81
N LYS A 218 -6.84 -11.19 10.95
CA LYS A 218 -7.98 -10.76 11.78
C LYS A 218 -7.63 -9.62 12.73
N TYR A 219 -6.35 -9.29 12.88
CA TYR A 219 -5.83 -8.32 13.84
C TYR A 219 -5.54 -6.98 13.15
N ARG A 220 -5.87 -5.87 13.82
CA ARG A 220 -5.57 -4.52 13.30
C ARG A 220 -4.07 -4.24 13.22
N ALA A 221 -3.32 -4.79 14.17
CA ALA A 221 -1.87 -4.72 14.21
C ALA A 221 -1.28 -6.09 14.58
N VAL A 222 -0.20 -6.44 13.90
CA VAL A 222 0.53 -7.69 14.10
C VAL A 222 1.99 -7.37 14.35
N ILE A 223 2.55 -7.91 15.43
CA ILE A 223 3.98 -7.83 15.72
C ILE A 223 4.63 -9.12 15.26
N ILE A 224 5.70 -9.02 14.48
CA ILE A 224 6.46 -10.16 13.99
C ILE A 224 7.87 -10.05 14.53
N LEU A 225 8.29 -11.06 15.30
CA LEU A 225 9.62 -11.12 15.89
C LEU A 225 10.55 -11.97 15.02
N GLY A 226 11.75 -11.41 14.78
CA GLY A 226 12.80 -12.05 14.00
C GLY A 226 12.90 -11.53 12.57
N GLY A 227 14.13 -11.42 12.07
CA GLY A 227 14.43 -10.91 10.74
C GLY A 227 14.38 -11.96 9.62
N PRO A 228 14.85 -11.64 8.40
CA PRO A 228 14.77 -12.51 7.22
C PRO A 228 15.42 -13.89 7.38
N LYS A 229 16.36 -14.00 8.32
CA LYS A 229 17.10 -15.22 8.64
C LYS A 229 16.47 -16.04 9.77
N ALA A 230 15.40 -15.56 10.39
CA ALA A 230 14.74 -16.25 11.48
C ALA A 230 14.13 -17.58 10.99
N PRO A 231 14.32 -18.69 11.71
CA PRO A 231 13.69 -19.97 11.36
C PRO A 231 12.17 -19.83 11.25
N ILE A 232 11.59 -20.42 10.20
CA ILE A 232 10.14 -20.50 9.92
C ILE A 232 9.47 -19.15 9.58
N VAL A 233 9.80 -18.06 10.29
CA VAL A 233 9.21 -16.71 10.13
C VAL A 233 9.93 -15.90 9.04
N GLY A 234 11.23 -16.13 8.84
CA GLY A 234 12.13 -15.19 8.20
C GLY A 234 11.77 -14.81 6.75
N ARG A 235 11.43 -15.75 5.88
CA ARG A 235 11.06 -15.40 4.50
C ARG A 235 9.79 -14.54 4.43
N GLY A 236 8.85 -14.77 5.36
CA GLY A 236 7.59 -14.05 5.43
C GLY A 236 7.74 -12.57 5.79
N VAL A 237 8.85 -12.17 6.43
CA VAL A 237 9.07 -10.76 6.77
C VAL A 237 9.77 -9.97 5.67
N ILE A 238 10.36 -10.60 4.65
CA ILE A 238 11.09 -9.92 3.57
C ILE A 238 10.21 -8.87 2.86
N PRO A 239 8.97 -9.19 2.42
CA PRO A 239 8.11 -8.21 1.74
C PRO A 239 7.76 -7.01 2.64
N ILE A 240 7.63 -7.25 3.94
CA ILE A 240 7.29 -6.22 4.93
C ILE A 240 8.49 -5.31 5.20
N MET A 241 9.69 -5.88 5.29
CA MET A 241 10.90 -5.13 5.60
C MET A 241 11.44 -4.35 4.40
N GLY A 242 11.28 -4.84 3.18
CA GLY A 242 11.81 -4.20 1.98
C GLY A 242 13.32 -3.94 2.06
N GLU A 243 13.75 -2.72 1.76
CA GLU A 243 15.16 -2.33 1.73
C GLU A 243 15.76 -2.08 3.12
N GLU A 244 14.92 -1.76 4.11
CA GLU A 244 15.27 -1.52 5.50
C GLU A 244 15.91 -2.76 6.15
N ARG A 245 15.78 -3.95 5.53
CA ARG A 245 16.53 -5.15 5.93
C ARG A 245 18.05 -4.98 5.87
N LYS A 246 18.56 -4.04 5.05
CA LYS A 246 19.99 -3.70 5.00
C LYS A 246 20.49 -3.15 6.33
N GLU A 247 19.63 -2.46 7.09
CA GLU A 247 19.99 -1.89 8.40
C GLU A 247 20.33 -2.96 9.45
N LEU A 248 19.87 -4.21 9.28
CA LEU A 248 20.28 -5.32 10.14
C LEU A 248 21.78 -5.56 10.11
N GLY A 249 22.43 -5.37 8.95
CA GLY A 249 23.88 -5.51 8.81
C GLY A 249 24.66 -4.33 9.37
N GLU A 250 24.08 -3.13 9.32
CA GLU A 250 24.74 -1.87 9.73
C GLU A 250 24.58 -1.57 11.22
N ARG A 251 23.38 -1.75 11.75
CA ARG A 251 22.98 -1.36 13.11
C ARG A 251 22.77 -2.55 14.05
N GLY A 252 22.75 -3.76 13.51
CA GLY A 252 22.50 -4.99 14.25
C GLY A 252 21.02 -5.22 14.60
N TRP A 253 20.12 -4.27 14.36
CA TRP A 253 18.67 -4.43 14.55
C TRP A 253 17.89 -3.40 13.71
N VAL A 254 16.60 -3.66 13.52
CA VAL A 254 15.66 -2.77 12.83
C VAL A 254 14.23 -2.97 13.34
N ILE A 255 13.44 -1.89 13.37
CA ILE A 255 11.99 -1.92 13.62
C ILE A 255 11.31 -1.31 12.40
N VAL A 256 10.46 -2.07 11.72
CA VAL A 256 9.76 -1.62 10.51
C VAL A 256 8.26 -1.72 10.74
N THR A 257 7.52 -0.65 10.44
CA THR A 257 6.05 -0.66 10.43
C THR A 257 5.54 -0.39 9.02
N ARG A 258 4.70 -1.27 8.48
CA ARG A 258 4.09 -1.10 7.15
C ARG A 258 2.61 -1.50 7.13
N PRO A 259 1.82 -0.90 6.22
CA PRO A 259 0.53 -1.46 5.82
C PRO A 259 0.69 -2.90 5.37
N TRP A 260 -0.18 -3.78 5.85
CA TRP A 260 -0.09 -5.22 5.60
C TRP A 260 -1.50 -5.83 5.63
N GLY A 261 -1.95 -6.34 4.49
CA GLY A 261 -3.33 -6.77 4.30
C GLY A 261 -4.27 -5.57 4.44
N THR A 262 -5.21 -5.64 5.38
CA THR A 262 -6.10 -4.52 5.73
C THR A 262 -5.74 -3.84 7.06
N GLY A 263 -4.61 -4.24 7.67
CA GLY A 263 -4.07 -3.70 8.91
C GLY A 263 -2.62 -3.23 8.77
N ILE A 264 -1.87 -3.32 9.87
CA ILE A 264 -0.43 -3.03 9.90
C ILE A 264 0.37 -4.22 10.42
N ALA A 265 1.60 -4.35 9.92
CA ALA A 265 2.61 -5.23 10.49
C ALA A 265 3.75 -4.40 11.07
N VAL A 266 4.24 -4.82 12.24
CA VAL A 266 5.42 -4.28 12.92
C VAL A 266 6.45 -5.41 13.00
N VAL A 267 7.49 -5.34 12.19
CA VAL A 267 8.61 -6.29 12.24
C VAL A 267 9.67 -5.75 13.18
N ILE A 268 10.01 -6.52 14.21
CA ILE A 268 11.09 -6.21 15.14
C ILE A 268 12.14 -7.29 14.98
N ALA A 269 13.29 -6.92 14.42
CA ALA A 269 14.32 -7.87 14.03
C ALA A 269 15.70 -7.43 14.49
N GLY A 270 16.45 -8.34 15.11
CA GLY A 270 17.88 -8.22 15.35
C GLY A 270 18.68 -9.10 14.40
N ALA A 271 19.99 -8.84 14.30
CA ALA A 271 20.95 -9.73 13.65
C ALA A 271 21.03 -11.09 14.37
N ASP A 272 20.67 -11.12 15.65
CA ASP A 272 20.44 -12.32 16.45
C ASP A 272 19.24 -12.15 17.42
N ARG A 273 18.97 -13.21 18.20
CA ARG A 273 17.86 -13.28 19.15
C ARG A 273 17.97 -12.28 20.32
N TYR A 274 19.19 -11.96 20.75
CA TYR A 274 19.43 -11.02 21.85
C TYR A 274 19.26 -9.59 21.36
N LEU A 275 19.75 -9.28 20.16
CA LEU A 275 19.52 -7.98 19.52
C LEU A 275 18.04 -7.78 19.16
N THR A 276 17.32 -8.84 18.82
CA THR A 276 15.85 -8.80 18.66
C THR A 276 15.18 -8.38 19.96
N ARG A 277 15.58 -8.99 21.09
CA ARG A 277 15.08 -8.61 22.43
C ARG A 277 15.40 -7.15 22.78
N GLU A 278 16.61 -6.67 22.47
CA GLU A 278 16.96 -5.26 22.69
C GLU A 278 16.13 -4.31 21.80
N ALA A 279 15.88 -4.68 20.54
CA ALA A 279 15.00 -3.94 19.65
C ALA A 279 13.56 -3.90 20.18
N VAL A 280 13.07 -4.98 20.80
CA VAL A 280 11.77 -4.98 21.49
C VAL A 280 11.78 -3.97 22.64
N LYS A 281 12.81 -3.90 23.47
CA LYS A 281 12.88 -2.88 24.53
C LYS A 281 12.83 -1.46 23.96
N LYS A 282 13.57 -1.21 22.87
CA LYS A 282 13.56 0.09 22.18
C LYS A 282 12.19 0.43 21.63
N PHE A 283 11.53 -0.52 20.96
CA PHE A 283 10.16 -0.37 20.48
C PHE A 283 9.21 0.02 21.62
N LEU A 284 9.20 -0.73 22.72
CA LEU A 284 8.28 -0.52 23.85
C LEU A 284 8.49 0.81 24.58
N SER A 285 9.67 1.43 24.44
CA SER A 285 9.97 2.77 24.96
C SER A 285 9.82 3.88 23.92
N SER A 286 9.38 3.57 22.69
CA SER A 286 9.30 4.54 21.59
C SER A 286 7.90 5.13 21.42
N GLU A 287 7.82 6.29 20.76
CA GLU A 287 6.54 6.85 20.29
C GLU A 287 5.81 5.92 19.31
N LEU A 288 6.54 5.07 18.59
CA LEU A 288 5.96 4.11 17.66
C LEU A 288 5.07 3.09 18.38
N PHE A 289 5.46 2.64 19.58
CA PHE A 289 4.61 1.77 20.40
C PHE A 289 3.29 2.46 20.78
N ASP A 290 3.34 3.73 21.18
CA ASP A 290 2.12 4.51 21.49
C ASP A 290 1.21 4.66 20.25
N GLN A 291 1.80 4.82 19.06
CA GLN A 291 1.04 4.86 17.81
C GLN A 291 0.37 3.52 17.50
N VAL A 292 1.08 2.40 17.64
CA VAL A 292 0.51 1.06 17.43
C VAL A 292 -0.63 0.79 18.41
N VAL A 293 -0.49 1.17 19.68
CA VAL A 293 -1.59 1.08 20.68
C VAL A 293 -2.83 1.86 20.23
N LYS A 294 -2.66 3.10 19.73
CA LYS A 294 -3.76 3.91 19.21
C LYS A 294 -4.43 3.27 18.00
N VAL A 295 -3.67 2.66 17.10
CA VAL A 295 -4.21 1.99 15.90
C VAL A 295 -5.10 0.83 16.29
N VAL A 296 -4.66 0.02 17.26
CA VAL A 296 -5.41 -1.13 17.74
C VAL A 296 -6.73 -0.69 18.38
N LYS A 297 -6.70 0.36 19.21
CA LYS A 297 -7.88 0.86 19.93
C LYS A 297 -8.83 1.69 19.08
N GLU A 298 -8.30 2.60 18.27
CA GLU A 298 -9.08 3.64 17.60
C GLU A 298 -9.36 3.32 16.12
N GLY A 299 -8.72 2.29 15.56
CA GLY A 299 -8.92 1.90 14.16
C GLY A 299 -8.46 2.95 13.14
N ARG A 300 -7.59 3.89 13.54
CA ARG A 300 -7.02 4.93 12.66
C ARG A 300 -5.94 4.33 11.75
N GLU A 301 -5.87 4.81 10.51
CA GLU A 301 -4.80 4.44 9.57
C GLU A 301 -3.45 5.00 10.01
N VAL A 302 -2.42 4.15 10.04
CA VAL A 302 -1.03 4.59 10.10
C VAL A 302 -0.60 4.95 8.68
N LYS A 303 -0.49 6.26 8.38
CA LYS A 303 0.31 6.69 7.24
C LYS A 303 1.76 6.28 7.52
N ARG A 304 2.42 5.59 6.58
CA ARG A 304 3.81 5.08 6.65
C ARG A 304 4.67 5.91 7.60
N VAL A 305 5.12 5.33 8.72
CA VAL A 305 6.17 5.91 9.55
C VAL A 305 7.44 5.13 9.23
N SER A 306 8.08 5.48 8.12
CA SER A 306 9.50 5.18 7.96
C SER A 306 10.25 6.26 8.75
N GLU A 307 11.30 5.87 9.48
CA GLU A 307 12.19 6.80 10.20
C GLU A 307 13.05 7.66 9.26
N ARG A 308 12.70 7.76 7.96
CA ARG A 308 13.14 8.84 7.10
C ARG A 308 11.99 9.80 6.86
N LYS A 309 11.67 10.62 7.88
CA LYS A 309 11.09 11.93 7.60
C LYS A 309 12.12 12.70 6.78
N GLY A 310 11.87 12.83 5.48
CA GLY A 310 12.41 13.98 4.78
C GLY A 310 12.01 15.24 5.54
N LEU A 311 12.85 16.26 5.55
CA LEU A 311 12.53 17.55 6.17
C LEU A 311 11.19 18.09 5.65
N VAL A 312 10.78 17.70 4.44
CA VAL A 312 9.53 18.08 3.80
C VAL A 312 8.71 16.84 3.48
N GLU A 313 7.43 16.86 3.86
CA GLU A 313 6.44 15.83 3.56
C GLU A 313 5.21 16.46 2.88
N LEU A 314 4.72 15.85 1.80
CA LEU A 314 3.44 16.20 1.17
C LEU A 314 2.31 15.42 1.85
N VAL A 315 1.48 16.11 2.65
CA VAL A 315 0.43 15.50 3.47
C VAL A 315 -0.82 15.15 2.66
N SER A 316 -1.14 16.01 1.68
CA SER A 316 -2.29 15.85 0.81
C SER A 316 -2.15 16.72 -0.44
N SER A 317 -2.65 16.23 -1.57
CA SER A 317 -2.92 17.05 -2.74
C SER A 317 -4.32 16.77 -3.30
N SER A 318 -5.03 17.84 -3.65
CA SER A 318 -6.41 17.80 -4.11
C SER A 318 -6.67 18.98 -5.02
N GLY A 319 -7.62 18.89 -5.95
CA GLY A 319 -8.08 20.05 -6.69
C GLY A 319 -9.60 20.19 -6.70
N ARG A 320 -10.06 21.36 -7.13
CA ARG A 320 -11.49 21.69 -7.26
C ARG A 320 -11.70 22.64 -8.44
N CYS A 321 -12.89 22.62 -9.03
CA CYS A 321 -13.29 23.68 -9.97
C CYS A 321 -13.24 25.03 -9.26
N GLY A 322 -12.62 26.02 -9.89
CA GLY A 322 -12.47 27.35 -9.33
C GLY A 322 -11.49 28.20 -10.14
N TYR A 323 -11.59 29.50 -9.97
CA TYR A 323 -10.69 30.45 -10.60
C TYR A 323 -9.72 31.02 -9.56
N GLN A 324 -8.44 31.10 -9.93
CA GLN A 324 -7.39 31.72 -9.13
C GLN A 324 -6.45 32.49 -10.07
N GLU A 325 -6.20 33.75 -9.76
CA GLU A 325 -5.43 34.66 -10.62
C GLU A 325 -3.93 34.31 -10.71
N GLY A 326 -3.37 33.69 -9.67
CA GLY A 326 -1.97 33.28 -9.62
C GLY A 326 -1.68 32.36 -8.42
N PRO A 327 -0.52 31.70 -8.37
CA PRO A 327 -0.21 30.78 -7.28
C PRO A 327 -0.26 31.47 -5.91
N SER A 328 -0.54 30.69 -4.86
CA SER A 328 -0.54 31.18 -3.48
C SER A 328 0.19 30.20 -2.58
N LEU A 329 1.01 30.73 -1.69
CA LEU A 329 1.75 30.00 -0.67
C LEU A 329 1.50 30.66 0.69
N SER A 330 1.15 29.86 1.69
CA SER A 330 1.03 30.29 3.09
C SER A 330 1.72 29.30 4.01
N VAL A 331 2.31 29.80 5.10
CA VAL A 331 3.03 28.97 6.08
C VAL A 331 2.55 29.31 7.48
N ASN A 332 2.21 28.28 8.26
CA ASN A 332 1.86 28.39 9.68
C ASN A 332 2.81 27.54 10.51
N VAL A 333 3.33 28.08 11.61
CA VAL A 333 4.30 27.38 12.45
C VAL A 333 3.62 26.87 13.73
N ARG A 334 3.94 25.63 14.12
CA ARG A 334 3.53 25.05 15.41
C ARG A 334 4.69 24.24 16.00
N GLY A 335 5.28 24.76 17.08
CA GLY A 335 6.50 24.17 17.66
C GLY A 335 7.64 24.19 16.65
N SER A 336 8.37 23.10 16.53
CA SER A 336 9.50 22.96 15.58
C SER A 336 9.08 22.63 14.13
N TYR A 337 7.80 22.70 13.79
CA TYR A 337 7.29 22.34 12.46
C TYR A 337 6.57 23.52 11.78
N ALA A 338 6.77 23.65 10.48
CA ALA A 338 6.06 24.56 9.60
C ALA A 338 5.07 23.79 8.70
N TYR A 339 3.86 24.30 8.59
CA TYR A 339 2.75 23.74 7.82
C TYR A 339 2.47 24.68 6.66
N ALA A 340 2.74 24.24 5.43
CA ALA A 340 2.61 25.08 4.25
C ALA A 340 1.44 24.64 3.38
N ASN A 341 0.65 25.60 2.92
CA ASN A 341 -0.40 25.35 1.92
C ASN A 341 -0.03 26.09 0.64
N TYR A 342 0.14 25.34 -0.44
CA TYR A 342 0.40 25.84 -1.77
C TYR A 342 -0.80 25.60 -2.67
N SER A 343 -1.11 26.54 -3.54
CA SER A 343 -2.15 26.41 -4.56
C SER A 343 -1.73 27.04 -5.88
N LEU A 344 -2.22 26.47 -6.97
CA LEU A 344 -1.95 26.92 -8.33
C LEU A 344 -3.20 26.72 -9.19
N GLY A 345 -3.52 27.70 -10.03
CA GLY A 345 -4.53 27.54 -11.08
C GLY A 345 -4.08 26.51 -12.11
N HIS A 346 -4.94 25.58 -12.48
CA HIS A 346 -4.64 24.49 -13.39
C HIS A 346 -5.79 24.25 -14.36
N ALA A 347 -5.47 23.90 -15.60
CA ALA A 347 -6.48 23.61 -16.63
C ALA A 347 -7.30 22.34 -16.31
N ASN A 348 -6.75 21.47 -15.46
CA ASN A 348 -7.35 20.22 -15.02
C ASN A 348 -7.42 20.19 -13.47
N PRO A 349 -8.60 20.36 -12.85
CA PRO A 349 -8.78 20.32 -11.40
C PRO A 349 -8.53 18.95 -10.78
N CYS A 350 -8.44 17.90 -11.58
CA CYS A 350 -8.15 16.55 -11.12
C CYS A 350 -6.65 16.26 -11.10
N ALA A 351 -5.82 17.19 -11.59
CA ALA A 351 -4.39 17.11 -11.41
C ALA A 351 -4.03 17.16 -9.92
N LYS A 352 -2.96 16.46 -9.56
CA LYS A 352 -2.41 16.46 -8.19
C LYS A 352 -0.94 16.83 -8.25
N PHE A 353 -0.48 17.46 -7.18
CA PHE A 353 0.95 17.65 -6.96
C PHE A 353 1.58 16.35 -6.48
N VAL A 354 2.75 16.06 -7.04
CA VAL A 354 3.65 15.01 -6.58
C VAL A 354 4.95 15.66 -6.16
N LEU A 355 5.39 15.34 -4.94
CA LEU A 355 6.65 15.81 -4.40
C LEU A 355 7.80 15.08 -5.11
N ARG A 356 8.61 15.81 -5.88
CA ARG A 356 9.80 15.25 -6.54
C ARG A 356 11.02 15.30 -5.64
N GLY A 357 11.09 16.31 -4.77
CA GLY A 357 12.15 16.45 -3.78
C GLY A 357 12.14 17.83 -3.12
N TYR A 358 13.15 18.08 -2.30
CA TYR A 358 13.42 19.40 -1.73
C TYR A 358 14.93 19.64 -1.63
N LYS A 359 15.32 20.92 -1.59
CA LYS A 359 16.68 21.39 -1.35
C LYS A 359 16.69 22.34 -0.16
N MET A 360 17.77 22.32 0.62
CA MET A 360 17.98 23.24 1.73
C MET A 360 19.35 23.91 1.58
N GLU A 361 19.35 25.23 1.47
CA GLU A 361 20.55 26.05 1.36
C GLU A 361 20.54 27.08 2.50
N GLY A 362 21.31 26.82 3.56
CA GLY A 362 21.18 27.58 4.81
C GLY A 362 19.77 27.46 5.39
N ASN A 363 19.07 28.59 5.58
CA ASN A 363 17.69 28.61 6.08
C ASN A 363 16.63 28.72 4.96
N ARG A 364 17.03 28.57 3.69
CA ARG A 364 16.11 28.54 2.56
C ARG A 364 15.76 27.10 2.21
N ILE A 365 14.46 26.80 2.12
CA ILE A 365 13.91 25.49 1.78
C ILE A 365 13.18 25.63 0.45
N THR A 366 13.61 24.88 -0.56
CA THR A 366 12.97 24.87 -1.89
C THR A 366 12.32 23.52 -2.14
N ILE A 367 11.02 23.51 -2.42
CA ILE A 367 10.26 22.30 -2.73
C ILE A 367 10.06 22.18 -4.23
N GLU A 368 10.45 21.04 -4.79
CA GLU A 368 10.27 20.69 -6.20
C GLU A 368 9.02 19.81 -6.35
N LEU A 369 8.03 20.32 -7.09
CA LEU A 369 6.77 19.63 -7.37
C LEU A 369 6.64 19.33 -8.86
N SER A 370 6.04 18.20 -9.20
CA SER A 370 5.45 17.97 -10.52
C SER A 370 3.93 17.88 -10.40
N THR A 371 3.24 18.14 -11.51
CA THR A 371 1.82 17.82 -11.64
C THR A 371 1.65 16.48 -12.34
N GLU A 372 0.79 15.63 -11.81
CA GLU A 372 0.34 14.42 -12.48
C GLU A 372 -1.16 14.54 -12.73
N GLU A 373 -1.58 14.26 -13.97
CA GLU A 373 -2.99 14.25 -14.33
C GLU A 373 -3.60 12.91 -13.92
N ALA A 374 -4.66 12.95 -13.12
CA ALA A 374 -5.45 11.75 -12.87
C ALA A 374 -6.11 11.31 -14.18
N ALA A 375 -6.01 10.03 -14.53
CA ALA A 375 -6.60 9.42 -15.73
C ALA A 375 -8.15 9.30 -15.66
N GLU A 376 -8.80 10.12 -14.84
CA GLU A 376 -10.24 10.19 -14.63
C GLU A 376 -10.89 11.15 -15.65
N ILE A 377 -12.19 10.98 -15.90
CA ILE A 377 -13.00 11.99 -16.60
C ILE A 377 -13.11 13.19 -15.67
N CYS A 378 -12.23 14.17 -15.83
CA CYS A 378 -12.31 15.40 -15.08
C CYS A 378 -13.42 16.31 -15.62
N VAL A 379 -14.14 16.99 -14.74
CA VAL A 379 -15.08 18.04 -15.12
C VAL A 379 -14.30 19.09 -15.93
N GLN A 380 -14.77 19.41 -17.14
CA GLN A 380 -14.20 20.47 -17.99
C GLN A 380 -14.47 21.85 -17.35
N CYS A 381 -13.69 22.18 -16.33
CA CYS A 381 -13.72 23.47 -15.65
C CYS A 381 -12.27 23.90 -15.40
N ILE A 382 -12.01 25.22 -15.40
CA ILE A 382 -10.76 25.74 -14.87
C ILE A 382 -10.73 25.42 -13.38
N GLY A 383 -9.60 24.86 -12.92
CA GLY A 383 -9.44 24.32 -11.59
C GLY A 383 -8.38 25.02 -10.79
N VAL A 384 -8.40 24.77 -9.48
CA VAL A 384 -7.29 25.09 -8.58
C VAL A 384 -6.85 23.79 -7.94
N ILE A 385 -5.55 23.51 -7.99
CA ILE A 385 -4.92 22.40 -7.29
C ILE A 385 -4.22 22.90 -6.03
N TYR A 386 -4.30 22.12 -4.96
CA TYR A 386 -3.79 22.41 -3.63
C TYR A 386 -2.79 21.34 -3.20
N ALA A 387 -1.78 21.75 -2.45
CA ALA A 387 -0.85 20.87 -1.75
C ALA A 387 -0.63 21.38 -0.33
N ASN A 388 -0.74 20.47 0.64
CA ASN A 388 -0.45 20.74 2.04
C ASN A 388 0.82 20.01 2.44
N PHE A 389 1.77 20.73 3.03
CA PHE A 389 3.07 20.20 3.43
C PHE A 389 3.28 20.31 4.93
N VAL A 390 4.09 19.40 5.45
CA VAL A 390 4.70 19.49 6.78
C VAL A 390 6.21 19.58 6.59
N ILE A 391 6.82 20.55 7.25
CA ILE A 391 8.24 20.87 7.15
C ILE A 391 8.84 20.86 8.55
N GLY A 392 9.75 19.93 8.83
CA GLY A 392 10.46 19.87 10.10
C GLY A 392 10.76 18.46 10.60
N PRO A 393 11.38 18.36 11.79
CA PRO A 393 11.63 19.45 12.73
C PRO A 393 12.73 20.42 12.27
N LEU A 394 12.53 21.72 12.50
CA LEU A 394 13.47 22.81 12.23
C LEU A 394 14.01 23.40 13.55
N PRO A 395 15.32 23.70 13.64
CA PRO A 395 15.87 24.50 14.73
C PRO A 395 15.22 25.89 14.83
N PRO A 396 15.21 26.54 16.02
CA PRO A 396 14.72 27.91 16.13
C PRO A 396 15.48 28.86 15.21
N GLY A 397 14.75 29.67 14.44
CA GLY A 397 15.38 30.53 13.44
C GLY A 397 14.41 31.10 12.41
N SER A 398 14.92 32.02 11.59
CA SER A 398 14.18 32.59 10.46
C SER A 398 14.49 31.80 9.20
N TYR A 399 13.46 31.32 8.53
CA TYR A 399 13.51 30.48 7.33
C TYR A 399 12.72 31.12 6.19
N GLU A 400 12.99 30.64 4.98
CA GLU A 400 12.26 31.01 3.76
C GLU A 400 11.85 29.75 3.01
N LEU A 401 10.55 29.59 2.73
CA LEU A 401 10.02 28.47 1.96
C LEU A 401 9.71 28.92 0.54
N CYS A 402 10.29 28.25 -0.46
CA CYS A 402 10.07 28.52 -1.87
C CYS A 402 9.41 27.33 -2.60
N ILE A 403 8.28 27.57 -3.27
CA ILE A 403 7.56 26.58 -4.10
C ILE A 403 7.12 27.24 -5.40
N GLY A 404 7.51 26.67 -6.55
CA GLY A 404 7.07 27.15 -7.87
C GLY A 404 7.37 28.64 -8.12
N GLY A 405 8.50 29.14 -7.62
CA GLY A 405 8.93 30.54 -7.75
C GLY A 405 8.35 31.51 -6.71
N LEU A 406 7.40 31.10 -5.86
CA LEU A 406 6.92 31.89 -4.73
C LEU A 406 7.73 31.56 -3.47
N CYS A 407 8.23 32.58 -2.79
CA CYS A 407 8.95 32.44 -1.52
C CYS A 407 8.23 33.18 -0.39
N VAL A 408 8.08 32.51 0.76
CA VAL A 408 7.43 33.07 1.95
C VAL A 408 8.35 32.89 3.17
N PRO A 409 8.69 33.98 3.89
CA PRO A 409 9.46 33.88 5.13
C PRO A 409 8.59 33.37 6.28
N PHE A 410 9.17 32.59 7.17
CA PHE A 410 8.54 32.14 8.41
C PHE A 410 9.58 31.97 9.52
N ARG A 411 9.12 31.93 10.77
CA ARG A 411 10.01 31.81 11.94
C ARG A 411 9.56 30.65 12.82
N VAL A 412 10.50 29.75 13.10
CA VAL A 412 10.34 28.60 14.00
C VAL A 412 10.81 28.94 15.40
#